data_AF-A0A1Q6NGK6-F1
#
_entry.id   AF-A0A1Q6NGK6-F1
#
_cell.length_a   1.000
_cell.length_b   1.000
_cell.length_c   1.000
_cell.angle_alpha   90.00
_cell.angle_beta   90.00
_cell.angle_gamma   90.00
#
_symmetry.space_group_name_H-M   'P 1'
#
loop_
_entity.id
_entity.type
_entity.pdbx_description
1 polymer ?
#
loop_
_entity_poly.entity_id
_entity_poly.type
_entity_poly.pdbx_seq_one_letter_code
_entity_poly.pdbx_strand_id
1 'polypeptide(L)'
;MLLTQSTTPIIGWIATLLGYVMEFIFYCLNFIGIQNIGLCIIIFTIIVRLLMLPLTIKQQKFAKISQVMQPEINKIQRKYRNKTDQASMMKQNEEIQKVYEKYGTNPTGGCLQLVIQMPIFLALYQVIRKIPAYIPQVKAVYMQVVTAIAGQAGAIDTINKIGKGLKSSYVTTLASDATKNQIIDTLNYFNADAWHQLAKAIPSASDVINSSSTHIIGMNDFFAGINVSQVPGFHPSIYWLIPILAALFQYLSAKTMKQPELDGNNPAAGMTKSMTIMMPLMSLYFCLVTPAGLGLYWVTSALFQCLQQVIINKYMDSVDINILVAKNKEKAAKKKAKGQKTFMEKLMDTSAKADSAKEGVENSYERKTIKQIASINTKKIAGPEGTGKEDFDSLSSVDISKLGDIGKKAYMVSQYEKEHGNTRGGKK
;
A
#
# COMPACT_ATOMS: atom_id res chain seq x y z
N MET A 1 -16.05 -2.01 -26.91
CA MET A 1 -15.67 -2.98 -25.87
C MET A 1 -14.17 -2.84 -25.66
N LEU A 2 -13.77 -2.09 -24.63
CA LEU A 2 -12.37 -1.87 -24.27
C LEU A 2 -11.72 -3.23 -23.95
N LEU A 3 -10.43 -3.36 -24.21
CA LEU A 3 -9.63 -4.46 -23.67
C LEU A 3 -9.85 -4.54 -22.15
N THR A 4 -9.54 -5.69 -21.57
CA THR A 4 -9.54 -5.92 -20.12
C THR A 4 -8.40 -5.14 -19.42
N GLN A 5 -8.24 -3.86 -19.75
CA GLN A 5 -7.56 -2.85 -18.97
C GLN A 5 -8.23 -2.78 -17.60
N SER A 6 -7.48 -2.36 -16.58
CA SER A 6 -8.05 -2.36 -15.24
C SER A 6 -9.17 -1.35 -15.11
N THR A 7 -10.27 -1.82 -14.54
CA THR A 7 -11.45 -1.02 -14.22
C THR A 7 -11.37 -0.41 -12.82
N THR A 8 -10.29 -0.67 -12.05
CA THR A 8 -10.17 -0.07 -10.72
C THR A 8 -9.97 1.44 -10.86
N PRO A 9 -10.82 2.27 -10.20
CA PRO A 9 -10.69 3.71 -10.27
C PRO A 9 -9.29 4.15 -9.85
N ILE A 10 -8.72 5.15 -10.53
CA ILE A 10 -7.34 5.65 -10.39
C ILE A 10 -6.27 4.73 -11.00
N ILE A 11 -6.21 3.45 -10.63
CA ILE A 11 -5.15 2.56 -11.16
C ILE A 11 -5.34 2.35 -12.66
N GLY A 12 -6.57 2.16 -13.14
CA GLY A 12 -6.86 2.05 -14.56
C GLY A 12 -6.48 3.29 -15.37
N TRP A 13 -6.71 4.49 -14.82
CA TRP A 13 -6.33 5.75 -15.47
C TRP A 13 -4.81 5.91 -15.54
N ILE A 14 -4.11 5.60 -14.45
CA ILE A 14 -2.65 5.62 -14.43
C ILE A 14 -2.13 4.58 -15.43
N ALA A 15 -2.66 3.36 -15.42
CA ALA A 15 -2.25 2.29 -16.33
C ALA A 15 -2.46 2.69 -17.81
N THR A 16 -3.58 3.35 -18.12
CA THR A 16 -3.85 3.87 -19.47
C THR A 16 -2.82 4.92 -19.88
N LEU A 17 -2.54 5.89 -18.99
CA LEU A 17 -1.53 6.92 -19.24
C LEU A 17 -0.14 6.30 -19.46
N LEU A 18 0.27 5.37 -18.59
CA LEU A 18 1.54 4.66 -18.73
C LEU A 18 1.57 3.82 -20.01
N GLY A 19 0.43 3.26 -20.41
CA GLY A 19 0.23 2.56 -21.68
C GLY A 19 0.55 3.43 -22.88
N TYR A 20 0.04 4.67 -22.95
CA TYR A 20 0.37 5.60 -24.03
C TYR A 20 1.86 5.94 -24.08
N VAL A 21 2.51 6.11 -22.93
CA VAL A 21 3.96 6.34 -22.88
C VAL A 21 4.71 5.12 -23.41
N MET A 22 4.31 3.92 -23.02
CA MET A 22 4.92 2.67 -23.49
C MET A 22 4.68 2.43 -24.99
N GLU A 23 3.49 2.74 -25.49
CA GLU A 23 3.16 2.71 -26.92
C GLU A 23 4.04 3.67 -27.71
N PHE A 24 4.19 4.91 -27.25
CA PHE A 24 5.03 5.91 -27.90
C PHE A 24 6.50 5.44 -27.96
N ILE A 25 7.03 4.88 -26.87
CA ILE A 25 8.39 4.34 -26.83
C ILE A 25 8.52 3.17 -27.81
N PHE A 26 7.56 2.23 -27.80
CA PHE A 26 7.58 1.08 -28.69
C PHE A 26 7.48 1.51 -30.17
N TYR A 27 6.67 2.52 -30.48
CA TYR A 27 6.61 3.13 -31.81
C TYR A 27 7.96 3.70 -32.24
N CYS A 28 8.64 4.45 -31.36
CA CYS A 28 9.97 5.00 -31.65
C CYS A 28 11.01 3.91 -31.86
N LEU A 29 10.97 2.84 -31.05
CA LEU A 29 11.85 1.69 -31.21
C LEU A 29 11.59 0.96 -32.53
N ASN A 30 10.32 0.77 -32.90
CA ASN A 30 9.94 0.19 -34.18
C ASN A 30 10.40 1.04 -35.37
N PHE A 31 10.32 2.37 -35.27
CA PHE A 31 10.79 3.29 -36.31
C PHE A 31 12.28 3.13 -36.64
N ILE A 32 13.11 2.80 -35.64
CA ILE A 32 14.54 2.50 -35.82
C ILE A 32 14.82 1.01 -36.09
N GLY A 33 13.79 0.20 -36.36
CA GLY A 33 13.90 -1.23 -36.69
C GLY A 33 14.05 -2.16 -35.49
N ILE A 34 13.87 -1.67 -34.26
CA ILE A 34 14.02 -2.45 -33.02
C ILE A 34 12.65 -2.72 -32.43
N GLN A 35 12.10 -3.92 -32.60
CA GLN A 35 10.83 -4.30 -31.98
C GLN A 35 11.09 -5.13 -30.71
N ASN A 36 11.51 -4.48 -29.62
CA ASN A 36 11.88 -5.17 -28.39
C ASN A 36 11.16 -4.60 -27.16
N ILE A 37 10.33 -5.43 -26.53
CA ILE A 37 9.54 -5.07 -25.35
C ILE A 37 10.44 -4.86 -24.13
N GLY A 38 11.51 -5.65 -23.96
CA GLY A 38 12.44 -5.47 -22.85
C GLY A 38 13.13 -4.10 -22.87
N LEU A 39 13.61 -3.66 -24.03
CA LEU A 39 14.17 -2.31 -24.21
C LEU A 39 13.12 -1.22 -23.98
N CYS A 40 11.88 -1.44 -24.43
CA CYS A 40 10.77 -0.53 -24.17
C CYS A 40 10.55 -0.33 -22.65
N ILE A 41 10.55 -1.43 -21.87
CA ILE A 41 10.43 -1.38 -20.40
C ILE A 41 11.60 -0.60 -19.78
N ILE A 42 12.83 -0.81 -20.23
CA ILE A 42 14.02 -0.10 -19.70
C ILE A 42 13.90 1.41 -19.94
N ILE A 43 13.62 1.83 -21.18
CA ILE A 43 13.50 3.25 -21.55
C ILE A 43 12.34 3.89 -20.79
N PHE A 44 11.19 3.21 -20.73
CA PHE A 44 10.04 3.64 -19.96
C PHE A 44 10.41 3.89 -18.50
N THR A 45 11.15 2.96 -17.88
CA THR A 45 11.57 3.05 -16.48
C THR A 45 12.44 4.27 -16.25
N ILE A 46 13.41 4.52 -17.15
CA ILE A 46 14.31 5.68 -17.08
C ILE A 46 13.51 6.98 -17.19
N ILE A 47 12.57 7.08 -18.15
CA ILE A 47 11.73 8.27 -18.33
C ILE A 47 10.91 8.56 -17.08
N VAL A 48 10.20 7.57 -16.54
CA VAL A 48 9.40 7.73 -15.32
C VAL A 48 10.28 8.16 -14.15
N ARG A 49 11.46 7.56 -13.99
CA ARG A 49 12.40 7.91 -12.94
C ARG A 49 12.95 9.34 -13.07
N LEU A 50 13.22 9.80 -14.30
CA LEU A 50 13.64 11.18 -14.57
C LEU A 50 12.52 12.18 -14.27
N LEU A 51 11.27 11.87 -14.65
CA LEU A 51 10.11 12.71 -14.32
C LEU A 51 9.87 12.80 -12.80
N MET A 52 10.14 11.72 -12.07
CA MET A 52 10.02 11.69 -10.61
C MET A 52 11.23 12.27 -9.86
N LEU A 53 12.36 12.52 -10.54
CA LEU A 53 13.58 13.07 -9.95
C LEU A 53 13.37 14.31 -9.05
N PRO A 54 12.63 15.36 -9.45
CA PRO A 54 12.40 16.52 -8.59
C PRO A 54 11.63 16.18 -7.31
N LEU A 55 10.70 15.22 -7.37
CA LEU A 55 9.99 14.72 -6.20
C LEU A 55 10.94 13.96 -5.28
N THR A 56 11.78 13.08 -5.83
CA THR A 56 12.78 12.35 -5.05
C THR A 56 13.76 13.29 -4.37
N ILE A 57 14.24 14.35 -5.03
CA ILE A 57 15.12 15.36 -4.41
C ILE A 57 14.44 16.02 -3.21
N LYS A 58 13.14 16.35 -3.30
CA LYS A 58 12.38 16.91 -2.17
C LYS A 58 12.29 15.92 -1.00
N GLN A 59 12.11 14.64 -1.28
CA GLN A 59 12.07 13.59 -0.26
C GLN A 59 13.42 13.38 0.41
N GLN A 60 14.51 13.44 -0.35
CA GLN A 60 15.88 13.32 0.17
C GLN A 60 16.25 14.51 1.08
N LYS A 61 15.79 15.72 0.74
CA LYS A 61 15.90 16.89 1.64
C LYS A 61 15.18 16.66 2.96
N PHE A 62 13.98 16.10 2.93
CA PHE A 62 13.26 15.73 4.16
C PHE A 62 14.02 14.67 4.96
N ALA A 63 14.56 13.63 4.31
CA ALA A 63 15.35 12.59 4.96
C ALA A 63 16.61 13.17 5.66
N LYS A 64 17.33 14.10 5.01
CA LYS A 64 18.50 14.77 5.60
C LYS A 64 18.12 15.60 6.83
N ILE A 65 17.03 16.36 6.79
CA ILE A 65 16.55 17.12 7.97
C ILE A 65 16.11 16.15 9.08
N SER A 66 15.46 15.04 8.71
CA SER A 66 15.09 14.00 9.66
C SER A 66 16.31 13.47 10.40
N GLN A 67 17.42 13.18 9.73
CA GLN A 67 18.66 12.74 10.39
C GLN A 67 19.13 13.68 11.51
N VAL A 68 18.99 15.00 11.32
CA VAL A 68 19.38 16.00 12.32
C VAL A 68 18.39 16.06 13.49
N MET A 69 17.10 15.79 13.23
CA MET A 69 16.07 15.73 14.27
C MET A 69 16.16 14.45 15.11
N GLN A 70 16.65 13.36 14.55
CA GLN A 70 16.65 12.03 15.17
C GLN A 70 17.35 11.94 16.53
N PRO A 71 18.48 12.60 16.81
CA PRO A 71 19.02 12.64 18.17
C PRO A 71 18.08 13.31 19.19
N GLU A 72 17.35 14.37 18.82
CA GLU A 72 16.35 15.01 19.69
C GLU A 72 15.14 14.08 19.90
N ILE A 73 14.67 13.42 18.83
CA ILE A 73 13.57 12.45 18.90
C ILE A 73 13.96 11.24 19.78
N ASN A 74 15.18 10.71 19.62
CA ASN A 74 15.70 9.60 20.42
C ASN A 74 15.79 9.98 21.91
N LYS A 75 16.18 11.22 22.25
CA LYS A 75 16.18 11.71 23.64
C LYS A 75 14.76 11.70 24.24
N ILE A 76 13.77 12.17 23.49
CA ILE A 76 12.36 12.14 23.91
C ILE A 76 11.90 10.70 24.07
N GLN A 77 12.16 9.82 23.10
CA GLN A 77 11.78 8.41 23.19
C GLN A 77 12.39 7.72 24.43
N ARG A 78 13.66 8.00 24.75
CA ARG A 78 14.31 7.52 25.97
C ARG A 78 13.64 8.03 27.25
N LYS A 79 13.25 9.31 27.29
CA LYS A 79 12.54 9.94 28.43
C LYS A 79 11.22 9.24 28.77
N TYR A 80 10.54 8.66 27.79
CA TYR A 80 9.23 8.00 27.95
C TYR A 80 9.28 6.46 27.84
N ARG A 81 10.46 5.84 27.68
CA ARG A 81 10.63 4.42 27.33
C ARG A 81 9.87 3.42 28.22
N ASN A 82 9.78 3.69 29.52
CA ASN A 82 9.14 2.79 30.49
C ASN A 82 7.71 3.23 30.86
N LYS A 83 7.13 4.16 30.11
CA LYS A 83 5.80 4.71 30.37
C LYS A 83 4.83 4.21 29.30
N THR A 84 3.86 3.40 29.74
CA THR A 84 2.82 2.83 28.88
C THR A 84 1.46 3.50 29.08
N ASP A 85 1.37 4.48 29.98
CA ASP A 85 0.14 5.22 30.21
C ASP A 85 -0.21 6.10 28.99
N GLN A 86 -1.51 6.18 28.71
CA GLN A 86 -2.03 6.90 27.54
C GLN A 86 -1.61 8.38 27.55
N ALA A 87 -1.56 9.00 28.74
CA ALA A 87 -1.13 10.39 28.90
C ALA A 87 0.35 10.59 28.54
N SER A 88 1.24 9.67 28.94
CA SER A 88 2.65 9.69 28.58
C SER A 88 2.87 9.49 27.08
N MET A 89 2.10 8.62 26.43
CA MET A 89 2.15 8.44 24.97
C MET A 89 1.70 9.70 24.24
N MET A 90 0.64 10.38 24.71
CA MET A 90 0.21 11.66 24.13
C MET A 90 1.29 12.75 24.29
N LYS A 91 1.88 12.88 25.49
CA LYS A 91 2.97 13.84 25.74
C LYS A 91 4.22 13.54 24.91
N GLN A 92 4.56 12.27 24.75
CA GLN A 92 5.66 11.85 23.88
C GLN A 92 5.42 12.30 22.43
N ASN A 93 4.21 12.07 21.91
CA ASN A 93 3.83 12.49 20.56
C ASN A 93 3.84 14.02 20.41
N GLU A 94 3.40 14.76 21.42
CA GLU A 94 3.45 16.24 21.45
C GLU A 94 4.89 16.77 21.44
N GLU A 95 5.79 16.22 22.27
CA GLU A 95 7.20 16.62 22.30
C GLU A 95 7.89 16.30 20.96
N ILE A 96 7.61 15.14 20.37
CA ILE A 96 8.10 14.78 19.03
C ILE A 96 7.57 15.78 17.99
N GLN A 97 6.29 16.15 18.05
CA GLN A 97 5.72 17.15 17.15
C GLN A 97 6.41 18.52 17.30
N LYS A 98 6.71 18.96 18.53
CA LYS A 98 7.46 20.20 18.78
C LYS A 98 8.85 20.17 18.13
N VAL A 99 9.52 19.02 18.11
CA VAL A 99 10.78 18.86 17.35
C VAL A 99 10.51 19.08 15.85
N TYR A 100 9.51 18.43 15.26
CA TYR A 100 9.18 18.67 13.85
C TYR A 100 8.90 20.15 13.54
N GLU A 101 8.16 20.84 14.41
CA GLU A 101 7.88 22.28 14.31
C GLU A 101 9.14 23.15 14.44
N LYS A 102 10.05 22.80 15.36
CA LYS A 102 11.36 23.46 15.53
C LYS A 102 12.19 23.43 14.25
N TYR A 103 12.01 22.44 13.38
CA TYR A 103 12.71 22.33 12.09
C TYR A 103 11.84 22.73 10.89
N GLY A 104 10.59 23.19 11.12
CA GLY A 104 9.66 23.59 10.06
C GLY A 104 9.19 22.43 9.18
N THR A 105 9.17 21.21 9.71
CA THR A 105 8.78 19.98 9.00
C THR A 105 7.58 19.31 9.64
N ASN A 106 7.09 18.20 9.07
CA ASN A 106 5.95 17.44 9.56
C ASN A 106 6.22 15.93 9.39
N PRO A 107 5.81 15.05 10.34
CA PRO A 107 6.00 13.60 10.25
C PRO A 107 5.50 12.94 8.95
N THR A 108 4.52 13.53 8.25
CA THR A 108 3.98 12.95 6.99
C THR A 108 4.91 13.02 5.79
N GLY A 109 6.03 13.74 5.88
CA GLY A 109 6.98 13.89 4.77
C GLY A 109 7.66 12.59 4.33
N GLY A 110 7.77 11.59 5.22
CA GLY A 110 8.48 10.34 4.97
C GLY A 110 7.63 9.24 4.30
N CYS A 111 6.36 9.10 4.70
CA CYS A 111 5.49 8.04 4.19
C CYS A 111 4.88 8.37 2.81
N LEU A 112 4.89 9.65 2.40
CA LEU A 112 4.30 10.10 1.14
C LEU A 112 4.89 9.40 -0.09
N GLN A 113 6.17 9.04 -0.07
CA GLN A 113 6.81 8.36 -1.19
C GLN A 113 6.21 6.97 -1.44
N LEU A 114 5.95 6.21 -0.39
CA LEU A 114 5.38 4.87 -0.51
C LEU A 114 3.95 4.95 -1.08
N VAL A 115 3.16 5.91 -0.59
CA VAL A 115 1.78 6.12 -1.04
C VAL A 115 1.72 6.48 -2.52
N ILE A 116 2.62 7.33 -3.02
CA ILE A 116 2.65 7.70 -4.44
C ILE A 116 3.20 6.53 -5.29
N GLN A 117 4.16 5.77 -4.77
CA GLN A 117 4.80 4.69 -5.51
C GLN A 117 3.87 3.49 -5.73
N MET A 118 3.01 3.16 -4.76
CA MET A 118 2.16 1.96 -4.83
C MET A 118 1.18 1.97 -6.03
N PRO A 119 0.39 3.04 -6.29
CA PRO A 119 -0.47 3.11 -7.46
C PRO A 119 0.30 3.02 -8.79
N ILE A 120 1.47 3.67 -8.87
CA ILE A 120 2.33 3.63 -10.07
C ILE A 120 2.81 2.20 -10.31
N PHE A 121 3.25 1.52 -9.25
CA PHE A 121 3.68 0.13 -9.33
C PHE A 121 2.54 -0.81 -9.76
N LEU A 122 1.35 -0.68 -9.17
CA LEU A 122 0.19 -1.49 -9.53
C LEU A 122 -0.26 -1.23 -10.96
N ALA A 123 -0.23 0.02 -11.42
CA ALA A 123 -0.55 0.38 -12.80
C ALA A 123 0.47 -0.22 -13.78
N LEU A 124 1.77 -0.10 -13.50
CA LEU A 124 2.82 -0.69 -14.32
C LEU A 124 2.72 -2.22 -14.37
N TYR A 125 2.45 -2.86 -13.23
CA TYR A 125 2.22 -4.30 -13.17
C TYR A 125 1.12 -4.73 -14.15
N GLN A 126 0.02 -3.98 -14.23
CA GLN A 126 -1.05 -4.28 -15.16
C GLN A 126 -0.64 -4.06 -16.61
N VAL A 127 0.12 -3.01 -16.91
CA VAL A 127 0.59 -2.70 -18.26
C VAL A 127 1.50 -3.80 -18.78
N ILE A 128 2.52 -4.19 -18.00
CA ILE A 128 3.47 -5.24 -18.40
C ILE A 128 2.79 -6.60 -18.49
N ARG A 129 1.83 -6.89 -17.61
CA ARG A 129 1.10 -8.16 -17.63
C ARG A 129 0.18 -8.28 -18.85
N LYS A 130 -0.34 -7.17 -19.35
CA LYS A 130 -1.31 -7.11 -20.45
C LYS A 130 -0.81 -6.20 -21.57
N ILE A 131 0.44 -6.37 -22.00
CA ILE A 131 1.05 -5.53 -23.03
C ILE A 131 0.17 -5.36 -24.28
N PRO A 132 -0.46 -6.43 -24.84
CA PRO A 132 -1.36 -6.29 -25.99
C PRO A 132 -2.60 -5.41 -25.72
N ALA A 133 -2.96 -5.18 -24.45
CA ALA A 133 -4.05 -4.29 -24.08
C ALA A 133 -3.67 -2.80 -24.06
N TYR A 134 -2.37 -2.49 -24.05
CA TYR A 134 -1.86 -1.12 -23.97
C TYR A 134 -1.01 -0.71 -25.17
N ILE A 135 -0.49 -1.68 -25.94
CA ILE A 135 0.30 -1.43 -27.15
C ILE A 135 -0.45 -2.01 -28.37
N PRO A 136 -1.17 -1.18 -29.14
CA PRO A 136 -1.95 -1.62 -30.30
C PRO A 136 -1.14 -2.37 -31.36
N GLN A 137 0.12 -1.99 -31.58
CA GLN A 137 1.01 -2.69 -32.51
C GLN A 137 1.25 -4.15 -32.08
N VAL A 138 1.47 -4.39 -30.79
CA VAL A 138 1.58 -5.75 -30.25
C VAL A 138 0.24 -6.47 -30.38
N LYS A 139 -0.88 -5.80 -30.04
CA LYS A 139 -2.23 -6.36 -30.19
C LYS A 139 -2.50 -6.86 -31.62
N ALA A 140 -2.07 -6.11 -32.62
CA ALA A 140 -2.32 -6.42 -34.02
C ALA A 140 -1.77 -7.81 -34.40
N VAL A 141 -0.62 -8.20 -33.87
CA VAL A 141 -0.02 -9.52 -34.10
C VAL A 141 -0.87 -10.64 -33.48
N TYR A 142 -1.34 -10.46 -32.23
CA TYR A 142 -2.26 -11.43 -31.62
C TYR A 142 -3.60 -11.51 -32.35
N MET A 143 -4.11 -10.39 -32.88
CA MET A 143 -5.36 -10.35 -33.63
C MET A 143 -5.30 -11.16 -34.94
N GLN A 144 -4.12 -11.34 -35.54
CA GLN A 144 -3.95 -12.23 -36.71
C GLN A 144 -4.31 -13.67 -36.33
N VAL A 145 -3.78 -14.16 -35.21
CA VAL A 145 -4.12 -15.49 -34.69
C VAL A 145 -5.59 -15.59 -34.32
N VAL A 146 -6.09 -14.64 -33.52
CA VAL A 146 -7.49 -14.67 -33.04
C VAL A 146 -8.49 -14.64 -34.19
N THR A 147 -8.16 -13.94 -35.27
CA THR A 147 -9.00 -13.91 -36.47
C THR A 147 -8.91 -15.21 -37.27
N ALA A 148 -7.71 -15.80 -37.40
CA ALA A 148 -7.52 -17.06 -38.12
C ALA A 148 -8.21 -18.26 -37.44
N ILE A 149 -8.33 -18.25 -36.12
CA ILE A 149 -9.02 -19.29 -35.36
C ILE A 149 -10.50 -18.98 -35.08
N ALA A 150 -10.97 -17.78 -35.44
CA ALA A 150 -12.35 -17.39 -35.22
C ALA A 150 -13.30 -18.30 -36.02
N GLY A 151 -14.34 -18.81 -35.37
CA GLY A 151 -15.32 -19.70 -36.01
C GLY A 151 -14.86 -21.15 -36.17
N GLN A 152 -13.63 -21.49 -35.75
CA GLN A 152 -13.18 -22.88 -35.77
C GLN A 152 -13.74 -23.66 -34.57
N ALA A 153 -14.44 -24.76 -34.85
CA ALA A 153 -15.03 -25.61 -33.82
C ALA A 153 -13.94 -26.17 -32.89
N GLY A 154 -14.13 -26.05 -31.57
CA GLY A 154 -13.19 -26.56 -30.57
C GLY A 154 -11.92 -25.73 -30.37
N ALA A 155 -11.78 -24.56 -31.01
CA ALA A 155 -10.61 -23.69 -30.82
C ALA A 155 -10.49 -23.20 -29.36
N ILE A 156 -11.60 -22.77 -28.75
CA ILE A 156 -11.63 -22.32 -27.35
C ILE A 156 -11.29 -23.46 -26.38
N ASP A 157 -11.82 -24.67 -26.62
CA ASP A 157 -11.53 -25.84 -25.79
C ASP A 157 -10.05 -26.24 -25.88
N THR A 158 -9.47 -26.14 -27.07
CA THR A 158 -8.04 -26.35 -27.32
C THR A 158 -7.21 -25.34 -26.54
N ILE A 159 -7.54 -24.05 -26.63
CA ILE A 159 -6.85 -22.99 -25.88
C ILE A 159 -6.96 -23.23 -24.38
N ASN A 160 -8.14 -23.60 -23.88
CA ASN A 160 -8.36 -23.92 -22.47
C ASN A 160 -7.53 -25.12 -22.01
N LYS A 161 -7.42 -26.16 -22.84
CA LYS A 161 -6.62 -27.35 -22.54
C LYS A 161 -5.14 -27.02 -22.46
N ILE A 162 -4.61 -26.29 -23.44
CA ILE A 162 -3.22 -25.83 -23.46
C ILE A 162 -2.96 -24.91 -22.26
N GLY A 163 -3.85 -23.94 -22.01
CA GLY A 163 -3.76 -22.98 -20.92
C GLY A 163 -3.68 -23.63 -19.54
N LYS A 164 -4.47 -24.69 -19.29
CA LYS A 164 -4.38 -25.49 -18.05
C LYS A 164 -3.01 -26.16 -17.87
N GLY A 165 -2.38 -26.56 -18.97
CA GLY A 165 -1.04 -27.17 -18.97
C GLY A 165 0.08 -26.22 -18.53
N LEU A 166 -0.11 -24.91 -18.71
CA LEU A 166 0.88 -23.88 -18.33
C LEU A 166 1.04 -23.69 -16.82
N LYS A 167 0.13 -24.24 -15.99
CA LYS A 167 0.12 -24.10 -14.52
C LYS A 167 0.26 -22.64 -14.03
N SER A 168 -0.20 -21.68 -14.84
CA SER A 168 -0.17 -20.26 -14.52
C SER A 168 -1.48 -19.84 -13.87
N SER A 169 -1.40 -19.16 -12.71
CA SER A 169 -2.57 -18.58 -12.03
C SER A 169 -3.22 -17.45 -12.81
N TYR A 170 -2.56 -16.94 -13.85
CA TYR A 170 -3.06 -15.84 -14.67
C TYR A 170 -3.87 -16.29 -15.88
N VAL A 171 -3.82 -17.58 -16.23
CA VAL A 171 -4.58 -18.14 -17.34
C VAL A 171 -5.94 -18.62 -16.82
N THR A 172 -7.00 -17.91 -17.21
CA THR A 172 -8.37 -18.25 -16.84
C THR A 172 -9.04 -19.06 -17.94
N THR A 173 -9.89 -20.02 -17.57
CA THR A 173 -10.74 -20.75 -18.51
C THR A 173 -11.65 -19.77 -19.26
N LEU A 174 -11.58 -19.79 -20.59
CA LEU A 174 -12.43 -19.02 -21.48
C LEU A 174 -13.80 -19.67 -21.59
N ALA A 175 -14.85 -18.84 -21.56
CA ALA A 175 -16.20 -19.25 -21.92
C ALA A 175 -16.31 -19.51 -23.44
N SER A 176 -17.34 -20.24 -23.86
CA SER A 176 -17.58 -20.55 -25.28
C SER A 176 -17.81 -19.30 -26.14
N ASP A 177 -18.36 -18.24 -25.54
CA ASP A 177 -18.61 -16.93 -26.15
C ASP A 177 -17.50 -15.90 -25.86
N ALA A 178 -16.31 -16.36 -25.47
CA ALA A 178 -15.19 -15.49 -25.13
C ALA A 178 -14.89 -14.46 -26.24
N THR A 179 -14.77 -13.21 -25.82
CA THR A 179 -14.43 -12.11 -26.70
C THR A 179 -13.01 -12.23 -27.25
N LYS A 180 -12.73 -11.61 -28.40
CA LYS A 180 -11.38 -11.55 -28.97
C LYS A 180 -10.32 -11.07 -27.97
N ASN A 181 -10.66 -10.10 -27.12
CA ASN A 181 -9.76 -9.58 -26.09
C ASN A 181 -9.47 -10.61 -25.00
N GLN A 182 -10.46 -11.40 -24.56
CA GLN A 182 -10.24 -12.48 -23.59
C GLN A 182 -9.36 -13.58 -24.18
N ILE A 183 -9.53 -13.90 -25.47
CA ILE A 183 -8.64 -14.84 -26.16
C ILE A 183 -7.20 -14.31 -26.19
N ILE A 184 -7.00 -13.04 -26.53
CA ILE A 184 -5.67 -12.40 -26.49
C ILE A 184 -5.06 -12.47 -25.08
N ASP A 185 -5.83 -12.16 -24.04
CA ASP A 185 -5.36 -12.21 -22.66
C ASP A 185 -4.83 -13.60 -22.27
N THR A 186 -5.46 -14.67 -22.78
CA THR A 186 -4.97 -16.05 -22.58
C THR A 186 -3.73 -16.35 -23.42
N LEU A 187 -3.77 -16.03 -24.72
CA LEU A 187 -2.65 -16.25 -25.64
C LEU A 187 -1.38 -15.49 -25.23
N ASN A 188 -1.52 -14.35 -24.54
CA ASN A 188 -0.42 -13.55 -24.04
C ASN A 188 0.50 -14.33 -23.07
N TYR A 189 0.03 -15.43 -22.48
CA TYR A 189 0.82 -16.29 -21.60
C TYR A 189 1.38 -17.54 -22.26
N PHE A 190 1.12 -17.75 -23.56
CA PHE A 190 1.63 -18.94 -24.25
C PHE A 190 3.14 -18.83 -24.42
N ASN A 191 3.85 -19.88 -24.00
CA ASN A 191 5.25 -20.09 -24.31
C ASN A 191 5.41 -20.77 -25.69
N ALA A 192 6.64 -20.97 -26.16
CA ALA A 192 6.91 -21.55 -27.48
C ALA A 192 6.23 -22.93 -27.68
N ASP A 193 6.23 -23.78 -26.65
CA ASP A 193 5.59 -25.09 -26.70
C ASP A 193 4.06 -24.98 -26.82
N ALA A 194 3.43 -24.10 -26.04
CA ALA A 194 2.00 -23.85 -26.12
C ALA A 194 1.56 -23.32 -27.50
N TRP A 195 2.37 -22.44 -28.11
CA TRP A 195 2.15 -21.98 -29.48
C TRP A 195 2.25 -23.11 -30.50
N HIS A 196 3.25 -23.98 -30.37
CA HIS A 196 3.41 -25.16 -31.22
C HIS A 196 2.25 -26.16 -31.06
N GLN A 197 1.80 -26.40 -29.83
CA GLN A 197 0.62 -27.23 -29.56
C GLN A 197 -0.64 -26.65 -30.22
N LEU A 198 -0.83 -25.32 -30.17
CA LEU A 198 -1.95 -24.65 -30.81
C LEU A 198 -1.90 -24.77 -32.33
N ALA A 199 -0.73 -24.54 -32.93
CA ALA A 199 -0.51 -24.66 -34.38
C ALA A 199 -0.76 -26.09 -34.89
N LYS A 200 -0.41 -27.11 -34.09
CA LYS A 200 -0.66 -28.52 -34.38
C LYS A 200 -2.13 -28.89 -34.24
N ALA A 201 -2.82 -28.34 -33.24
CA ALA A 201 -4.23 -28.63 -32.98
C ALA A 201 -5.17 -27.94 -33.98
N ILE A 202 -4.71 -26.88 -34.65
CA ILE A 202 -5.49 -26.11 -35.63
C ILE A 202 -4.72 -26.02 -36.97
N PRO A 203 -4.67 -27.10 -37.77
CA PRO A 203 -3.87 -27.15 -38.99
C PRO A 203 -4.21 -26.06 -40.01
N SER A 204 -5.50 -25.69 -40.13
CA SER A 204 -5.99 -24.65 -41.05
C SER A 204 -5.47 -23.24 -40.74
N ALA A 205 -5.01 -22.98 -39.52
CA ALA A 205 -4.45 -21.70 -39.10
C ALA A 205 -2.95 -21.81 -38.77
N SER A 206 -2.32 -22.97 -39.01
CA SER A 206 -0.97 -23.28 -38.53
C SER A 206 0.07 -22.26 -39.00
N ASP A 207 0.05 -21.88 -40.28
CA ASP A 207 1.00 -20.91 -40.84
C ASP A 207 0.87 -19.53 -40.18
N VAL A 208 -0.36 -19.05 -39.99
CA VAL A 208 -0.62 -17.77 -39.30
C VAL A 208 -0.20 -17.84 -37.83
N ILE A 209 -0.48 -18.97 -37.15
CA ILE A 209 -0.07 -19.18 -35.76
C ILE A 209 1.46 -19.20 -35.66
N ASN A 210 2.16 -19.92 -36.53
CA ASN A 210 3.63 -20.03 -36.50
C ASN A 210 4.31 -18.70 -36.82
N SER A 211 3.86 -17.99 -37.86
CA SER A 211 4.39 -16.66 -38.19
C SER A 211 4.13 -15.64 -37.08
N SER A 212 2.91 -15.59 -36.55
CA SER A 212 2.53 -14.62 -35.52
C SER A 212 3.22 -14.94 -34.19
N SER A 213 3.30 -16.21 -33.79
CA SER A 213 3.97 -16.62 -32.55
C SER A 213 5.47 -16.39 -32.61
N THR A 214 6.12 -16.62 -33.76
CA THR A 214 7.54 -16.27 -33.96
C THR A 214 7.75 -14.77 -33.77
N HIS A 215 6.87 -13.94 -34.34
CA HIS A 215 6.94 -12.48 -34.16
C HIS A 215 6.69 -12.06 -32.71
N ILE A 216 5.68 -12.65 -32.04
CA ILE A 216 5.38 -12.41 -30.61
C ILE A 216 6.56 -12.78 -29.72
N ILE A 217 7.14 -13.97 -29.92
CA ILE A 217 8.29 -14.44 -29.15
C ILE A 217 9.48 -13.52 -29.39
N GLY A 218 9.80 -13.20 -30.64
CA GLY A 218 10.90 -12.31 -30.99
C GLY A 218 10.77 -10.90 -30.41
N MET A 219 9.55 -10.34 -30.32
CA MET A 219 9.33 -9.04 -29.65
C MET A 219 9.61 -9.09 -28.15
N ASN A 220 9.41 -10.26 -27.53
CA ASN A 220 9.62 -10.47 -26.10
C ASN A 220 11.01 -11.01 -25.76
N ASP A 221 11.76 -11.51 -26.75
CA ASP A 221 13.12 -11.98 -26.55
C ASP A 221 14.03 -10.81 -26.19
N PHE A 222 14.60 -10.89 -25.00
CA PHE A 222 15.53 -9.92 -24.46
C PHE A 222 16.89 -10.59 -24.26
N PHE A 223 17.85 -9.80 -23.79
CA PHE A 223 19.25 -10.13 -23.63
C PHE A 223 19.50 -11.56 -23.09
N ALA A 224 20.48 -12.25 -23.68
CA ALA A 224 20.92 -13.60 -23.30
C ALA A 224 19.83 -14.68 -23.32
N GLY A 225 18.83 -14.55 -24.20
CA GLY A 225 17.75 -15.55 -24.36
C GLY A 225 16.68 -15.48 -23.26
N ILE A 226 16.66 -14.39 -22.48
CA ILE A 226 15.61 -14.13 -21.49
C ILE A 226 14.40 -13.56 -22.22
N ASN A 227 13.29 -14.27 -22.24
CA ASN A 227 12.05 -13.73 -22.79
C ASN A 227 11.25 -13.01 -21.69
N VAL A 228 10.91 -11.73 -21.89
CA VAL A 228 10.30 -10.89 -20.84
C VAL A 228 8.88 -11.30 -20.44
N SER A 229 8.20 -12.13 -21.24
CA SER A 229 6.88 -12.67 -20.91
C SER A 229 6.96 -13.88 -19.96
N GLN A 230 8.10 -14.56 -19.89
CA GLN A 230 8.26 -15.80 -19.13
C GLN A 230 8.58 -15.53 -17.67
N VAL A 231 8.19 -16.46 -16.79
CA VAL A 231 8.42 -16.35 -15.34
C VAL A 231 9.71 -17.10 -14.99
N PRO A 232 10.65 -16.49 -14.25
CA PRO A 232 11.91 -17.16 -13.89
C PRO A 232 11.76 -18.48 -13.14
N GLY A 233 10.79 -18.56 -12.21
CA GLY A 233 10.51 -19.77 -11.44
C GLY A 233 11.62 -20.15 -10.45
N PHE A 234 11.38 -21.23 -9.71
CA PHE A 234 12.28 -21.72 -8.65
C PHE A 234 13.33 -22.74 -9.15
N HIS A 235 13.42 -22.97 -10.45
CA HIS A 235 14.42 -23.86 -11.03
C HIS A 235 15.62 -23.06 -11.59
N PRO A 236 16.86 -23.57 -11.45
CA PRO A 236 18.03 -22.92 -12.03
C PRO A 236 17.86 -22.69 -13.53
N SER A 237 18.01 -21.44 -13.96
CA SER A 237 17.98 -21.05 -15.37
C SER A 237 18.64 -19.69 -15.56
N ILE A 238 18.87 -19.29 -16.81
CA ILE A 238 19.38 -17.95 -17.13
C ILE A 238 18.48 -16.84 -16.60
N TYR A 239 17.20 -17.11 -16.40
CA TYR A 239 16.23 -16.16 -15.86
C TYR A 239 16.54 -15.73 -14.42
N TRP A 240 17.31 -16.51 -13.65
CA TRP A 240 17.75 -16.14 -12.30
C TRP A 240 18.64 -14.90 -12.25
N LEU A 241 19.20 -14.49 -13.39
CA LEU A 241 19.90 -13.21 -13.50
C LEU A 241 19.01 -12.04 -13.05
N ILE A 242 17.72 -12.06 -13.40
CA ILE A 242 16.78 -10.99 -13.06
C ILE A 242 16.55 -10.86 -11.53
N PRO A 243 16.08 -11.88 -10.79
CA PRO A 243 15.87 -11.78 -9.34
C PRO A 243 17.16 -11.52 -8.57
N ILE A 244 18.30 -12.08 -9.00
CA ILE A 244 19.60 -11.84 -8.35
C ILE A 244 20.01 -10.36 -8.49
N LEU A 245 19.95 -9.82 -9.71
CA LEU A 245 20.27 -8.40 -9.95
C LEU A 245 19.27 -7.47 -9.26
N ALA A 246 17.99 -7.84 -9.22
CA ALA A 246 16.96 -7.05 -8.55
C ALA A 246 17.26 -6.94 -7.05
N ALA A 247 17.55 -8.07 -6.40
CA ALA A 247 17.92 -8.12 -4.99
C ALA A 247 19.22 -7.35 -4.72
N LEU A 248 20.25 -7.56 -5.54
CA LEU A 248 21.54 -6.89 -5.42
C LEU A 248 21.39 -5.36 -5.51
N PHE A 249 20.77 -4.85 -6.58
CA PHE A 249 20.61 -3.41 -6.74
C PHE A 249 19.64 -2.82 -5.72
N GLN A 250 18.61 -3.55 -5.29
CA GLN A 250 17.73 -3.12 -4.21
C GLN A 250 18.49 -2.98 -2.89
N TYR A 251 19.37 -3.94 -2.58
CA TYR A 251 20.23 -3.90 -1.40
C TYR A 251 21.22 -2.74 -1.45
N LEU A 252 21.90 -2.55 -2.59
CA LEU A 252 22.83 -1.44 -2.79
C LEU A 252 22.12 -0.08 -2.69
N SER A 253 20.94 0.06 -3.31
CA SER A 253 20.08 1.24 -3.18
C SER A 253 19.74 1.53 -1.71
N ALA A 254 19.23 0.54 -0.99
CA ALA A 254 18.89 0.68 0.43
C ALA A 254 20.09 1.07 1.30
N LYS A 255 21.26 0.47 1.06
CA LYS A 255 22.50 0.79 1.77
C LYS A 255 23.02 2.20 1.48
N THR A 256 22.81 2.71 0.26
CA THR A 256 23.21 4.06 -0.14
C THR A 256 22.29 5.15 0.39
N MET A 257 21.05 4.81 0.79
CA MET A 257 20.20 5.73 1.53
C MET A 257 20.74 5.87 2.96
N LYS A 258 21.27 7.05 3.28
CA LYS A 258 21.68 7.38 4.66
C LYS A 258 20.43 7.31 5.55
N GLN A 259 20.27 6.25 6.33
CA GLN A 259 19.20 6.16 7.32
C GLN A 259 19.71 6.72 8.66
N PRO A 260 18.83 7.37 9.44
CA PRO A 260 19.24 7.85 10.76
C PRO A 260 19.59 6.69 11.69
N GLU A 261 20.64 6.87 12.49
CA GLU A 261 20.94 5.95 13.58
C GLU A 261 19.84 6.01 14.63
N LEU A 262 19.10 4.91 14.74
CA LEU A 262 18.08 4.72 15.75
C LEU A 262 18.67 3.91 16.91
N ASP A 263 18.27 4.23 18.13
CA ASP A 263 18.62 3.43 19.31
C ASP A 263 18.20 1.97 19.11
N GLY A 264 19.10 1.00 19.32
CA GLY A 264 18.80 -0.43 19.12
C GLY A 264 17.63 -0.95 19.96
N ASN A 265 17.24 -0.23 21.02
CA ASN A 265 16.08 -0.54 21.85
C ASN A 265 14.76 0.08 21.35
N ASN A 266 14.81 0.91 20.31
CA ASN A 266 13.63 1.51 19.70
C ASN A 266 12.96 0.50 18.76
N PRO A 267 11.65 0.23 18.89
CA PRO A 267 10.91 -0.59 17.91
C PRO A 267 11.10 -0.14 16.45
N ALA A 268 11.34 1.16 16.20
CA ALA A 268 11.63 1.69 14.87
C ALA A 268 13.01 1.29 14.30
N ALA A 269 14.00 0.97 15.15
CA ALA A 269 15.33 0.53 14.70
C ALA A 269 15.26 -0.87 14.06
N GLY A 270 14.50 -1.78 14.68
CA GLY A 270 14.20 -3.10 14.11
C GLY A 270 13.47 -3.01 12.78
N MET A 271 12.52 -2.08 12.65
CA MET A 271 11.80 -1.83 11.39
C MET A 271 12.74 -1.34 10.27
N THR A 272 13.67 -0.45 10.60
CA THR A 272 14.64 0.13 9.66
C THR A 272 15.63 -0.93 9.16
N LYS A 273 16.17 -1.75 10.08
CA LYS A 273 17.04 -2.88 9.74
C LYS A 273 16.30 -3.95 8.92
N SER A 274 15.07 -4.26 9.32
CA SER A 274 14.20 -5.18 8.57
C SER A 274 13.95 -4.66 7.16
N MET A 275 13.66 -3.37 6.97
CA MET A 275 13.44 -2.79 5.63
C MET A 275 14.66 -2.96 4.71
N THR A 276 15.88 -2.81 5.22
CA THR A 276 17.11 -2.93 4.42
C THR A 276 17.41 -4.35 3.96
N ILE A 277 17.02 -5.36 4.74
CA ILE A 277 17.29 -6.78 4.44
C ILE A 277 16.09 -7.45 3.77
N MET A 278 14.88 -7.17 4.27
CA MET A 278 13.64 -7.80 3.83
C MET A 278 13.24 -7.35 2.42
N MET A 279 13.41 -6.06 2.07
CA MET A 279 13.01 -5.56 0.75
C MET A 279 13.77 -6.24 -0.40
N PRO A 280 15.09 -6.43 -0.34
CA PRO A 280 15.84 -7.23 -1.32
C PRO A 280 15.35 -8.68 -1.43
N LEU A 281 15.05 -9.34 -0.30
CA LEU A 281 14.54 -10.71 -0.31
C LEU A 281 13.13 -10.80 -0.92
N MET A 282 12.27 -9.82 -0.60
CA MET A 282 10.96 -9.69 -1.22
C MET A 282 11.06 -9.42 -2.72
N SER A 283 12.00 -8.58 -3.14
CA SER A 283 12.29 -8.32 -4.56
C SER A 283 12.75 -9.59 -5.28
N LEU A 284 13.63 -10.37 -4.65
CA LEU A 284 14.07 -11.67 -5.15
C LEU A 284 12.89 -12.61 -5.36
N TYR A 285 12.10 -12.84 -4.30
CA TYR A 285 10.93 -13.71 -4.35
C TYR A 285 9.91 -13.26 -5.39
N PHE A 286 9.61 -11.96 -5.41
CA PHE A 286 8.66 -11.39 -6.36
C PHE A 286 9.11 -11.56 -7.81
N CYS A 287 10.40 -11.35 -8.09
CA CYS A 287 10.96 -11.55 -9.43
C CYS A 287 11.03 -13.02 -9.82
N LEU A 288 11.01 -13.98 -8.87
CA LEU A 288 10.91 -15.41 -9.18
C LEU A 288 9.50 -15.82 -9.63
N VAL A 289 8.45 -15.17 -9.10
CA VAL A 289 7.04 -15.57 -9.33
C VAL A 289 6.30 -14.70 -10.34
N THR A 290 6.91 -13.63 -10.84
CA THR A 290 6.32 -12.73 -11.82
C THR A 290 7.05 -12.77 -13.16
N PRO A 291 6.43 -12.31 -14.26
CA PRO A 291 7.09 -12.27 -15.57
C PRO A 291 8.40 -11.48 -15.53
N ALA A 292 9.40 -11.95 -16.27
CA ALA A 292 10.74 -11.39 -16.28
C ALA A 292 10.77 -9.91 -16.69
N GLY A 293 9.83 -9.43 -17.50
CA GLY A 293 9.68 -8.01 -17.84
C GLY A 293 9.39 -7.12 -16.63
N LEU A 294 8.61 -7.61 -15.66
CA LEU A 294 8.38 -6.88 -14.42
C LEU A 294 9.62 -6.90 -13.52
N GLY A 295 10.34 -8.02 -13.48
CA GLY A 295 11.64 -8.09 -12.83
C GLY A 295 12.66 -7.17 -13.48
N LEU A 296 12.66 -7.04 -14.81
CA LEU A 296 13.52 -6.12 -15.57
C LEU A 296 13.23 -4.66 -15.23
N TYR A 297 11.96 -4.29 -15.08
CA TYR A 297 11.58 -3.00 -14.50
C TYR A 297 12.21 -2.84 -13.11
N TRP A 298 12.10 -3.83 -12.23
CA TRP A 298 12.65 -3.76 -10.88
C TRP A 298 14.16 -3.55 -10.86
N VAL A 299 14.91 -4.33 -11.66
CA VAL A 299 16.36 -4.22 -11.84
C VAL A 299 16.74 -2.82 -12.32
N THR A 300 16.14 -2.36 -13.41
CA THR A 300 16.43 -1.05 -14.02
C THR A 300 16.12 0.09 -13.05
N SER A 301 14.99 -0.03 -12.36
CA SER A 301 14.49 0.95 -11.41
C SER A 301 15.38 1.06 -10.16
N ALA A 302 15.84 -0.08 -9.62
CA ALA A 302 16.76 -0.13 -8.50
C ALA A 302 18.17 0.36 -8.88
N LEU A 303 18.66 0.01 -10.07
CA LEU A 303 19.91 0.51 -10.61
C LEU A 303 19.88 2.04 -10.76
N PHE A 304 18.83 2.57 -11.40
CA PHE A 304 18.65 4.02 -11.52
C PHE A 304 18.61 4.68 -10.15
N GLN A 305 17.88 4.10 -9.20
CA GLN A 305 17.79 4.64 -7.84
C GLN A 305 19.15 4.64 -7.14
N CYS A 306 19.97 3.61 -7.31
CA CYS A 306 21.32 3.55 -6.77
C CYS A 306 22.19 4.69 -7.34
N LEU A 307 22.23 4.84 -8.67
CA LEU A 307 22.97 5.91 -9.34
C LEU A 307 22.48 7.30 -8.90
N GLN A 308 21.17 7.49 -8.91
CA GLN A 308 20.51 8.71 -8.45
C GLN A 308 20.84 9.01 -6.99
N GLN A 309 20.84 8.00 -6.11
CA GLN A 309 21.14 8.17 -4.70
C GLN A 309 22.58 8.61 -4.48
N VAL A 310 23.54 8.04 -5.21
CA VAL A 310 24.95 8.46 -5.16
C VAL A 310 25.09 9.94 -5.57
N ILE A 311 24.45 10.33 -6.67
CA ILE A 311 24.47 11.72 -7.16
C ILE A 311 23.81 12.67 -6.15
N ILE A 312 22.63 12.31 -5.64
CA ILE A 312 21.90 13.14 -4.68
C ILE A 312 22.68 13.23 -3.35
N ASN A 313 23.26 12.15 -2.86
CA ASN A 313 24.08 12.18 -1.64
C ASN A 313 25.24 13.16 -1.78
N LYS A 314 25.96 13.10 -2.91
CA LYS A 314 27.06 14.04 -3.21
C LYS A 314 26.58 15.49 -3.25
N TYR A 315 25.43 15.74 -3.87
CA TYR A 315 24.81 17.07 -3.85
C TYR A 315 24.39 17.49 -2.42
N MET A 316 23.72 16.63 -1.66
CA MET A 316 23.19 16.95 -0.32
C MET A 316 24.29 17.17 0.72
N ASP A 317 25.45 16.55 0.57
CA ASP A 317 26.59 16.79 1.46
C ASP A 317 27.20 18.20 1.25
N SER A 318 26.96 18.84 0.10
CA SER A 318 27.35 20.24 -0.16
C SER A 318 26.29 21.27 0.29
N VAL A 319 25.08 20.84 0.66
CA VAL A 319 23.99 21.75 1.01
C VAL A 319 24.00 22.03 2.51
N ASP A 320 24.03 23.30 2.89
CA ASP A 320 23.91 23.72 4.29
C ASP A 320 22.50 23.41 4.84
N ILE A 321 22.46 22.57 5.86
CA ILE A 321 21.26 22.15 6.56
C ILE A 321 20.55 23.34 7.22
N ASN A 322 21.29 24.30 7.76
CA ASN A 322 20.72 25.47 8.42
C ASN A 322 19.90 26.31 7.43
N ILE A 323 20.40 26.46 6.20
CA ILE A 323 19.68 27.14 5.11
C ILE A 323 18.41 26.38 4.75
N LEU A 324 18.46 25.04 4.68
CA LEU A 324 17.27 24.21 4.42
C LEU A 324 16.21 24.35 5.52
N VAL A 325 16.64 24.34 6.78
CA VAL A 325 15.75 24.50 7.93
C VAL A 325 15.14 25.91 7.94
N ALA A 326 15.93 26.96 7.68
CA ALA A 326 15.43 28.33 7.59
C ALA A 326 14.36 28.47 6.50
N LYS A 327 14.61 27.92 5.30
CA LYS A 327 13.66 27.93 4.18
C LYS A 327 12.38 27.15 4.49
N ASN A 328 12.47 26.05 5.23
CA ASN A 328 11.30 25.28 5.64
C ASN A 328 10.48 26.01 6.72
N LYS A 329 11.14 26.64 7.69
CA LYS A 329 10.48 27.51 8.69
C LYS A 329 9.74 28.66 8.03
N GLU A 330 10.37 29.35 7.08
CA GLU A 330 9.74 30.45 6.34
C GLU A 330 8.50 29.97 5.58
N LYS A 331 8.59 28.82 4.90
CA LYS A 331 7.43 28.21 4.21
C LYS A 331 6.33 27.79 5.18
N ALA A 332 6.68 27.23 6.34
CA ALA A 332 5.72 26.85 7.36
C ALA A 332 5.00 28.07 7.93
N ALA A 333 5.74 29.16 8.22
CA ALA A 333 5.19 30.42 8.67
C ALA A 333 4.26 31.05 7.61
N LYS A 334 4.66 31.07 6.33
CA LYS A 334 3.81 31.54 5.22
C LYS A 334 2.51 30.74 5.10
N LYS A 335 2.54 29.42 5.32
CA LYS A 335 1.33 28.59 5.32
C LYS A 335 0.43 28.88 6.51
N LYS A 336 0.99 29.02 7.71
CA LYS A 336 0.24 29.42 8.92
C LYS A 336 -0.40 30.81 8.75
N ALA A 337 0.33 31.78 8.20
CA ALA A 337 -0.18 33.12 7.90
C ALA A 337 -1.34 33.12 6.88
N LYS A 338 -1.38 32.14 5.97
CA LYS A 338 -2.49 31.92 5.03
C LYS A 338 -3.65 31.10 5.65
N GLY A 339 -3.65 30.85 6.96
CA GLY A 339 -4.66 30.04 7.64
C GLY A 339 -4.68 28.56 7.20
N GLN A 340 -3.63 28.08 6.53
CA GLN A 340 -3.59 26.70 6.07
C GLN A 340 -3.22 25.75 7.21
N LYS A 341 -4.23 25.04 7.73
CA LYS A 341 -4.03 23.99 8.74
C LYS A 341 -3.11 22.90 8.22
N THR A 342 -2.20 22.45 9.08
CA THR A 342 -1.35 21.29 8.76
C THR A 342 -2.20 20.02 8.68
N PHE A 343 -1.71 18.97 8.02
CA PHE A 343 -2.43 17.69 7.97
C PHE A 343 -2.66 17.12 9.38
N MET A 344 -1.69 17.28 10.29
CA MET A 344 -1.81 16.78 11.66
C MET A 344 -2.83 17.59 12.46
N GLU A 345 -2.86 18.91 12.28
CA GLU A 345 -3.88 19.78 12.87
C GLU A 345 -5.29 19.41 12.36
N LYS A 346 -5.43 19.10 11.07
CA LYS A 346 -6.69 18.57 10.52
C LYS A 346 -7.07 17.23 11.14
N LEU A 347 -6.12 16.30 11.31
CA LEU A 347 -6.38 15.02 11.94
C LEU A 347 -6.75 15.17 13.42
N MET A 348 -6.09 16.07 14.15
CA MET A 348 -6.43 16.38 15.55
C MET A 348 -7.82 17.01 15.63
N ASP A 349 -8.17 17.93 14.74
CA ASP A 349 -9.52 18.49 14.65
C ASP A 349 -10.56 17.39 14.35
N THR A 350 -10.26 16.46 13.45
CA THR A 350 -11.15 15.34 13.11
C THR A 350 -11.28 14.36 14.28
N SER A 351 -10.19 14.04 14.97
CA SER A 351 -10.20 13.20 16.18
C SER A 351 -10.99 13.88 17.29
N ALA A 352 -10.69 15.15 17.59
CA ALA A 352 -11.39 15.93 18.60
C ALA A 352 -12.89 16.03 18.28
N LYS A 353 -13.28 16.26 17.02
CA LYS A 353 -14.68 16.23 16.60
C LYS A 353 -15.32 14.85 16.75
N ALA A 354 -14.58 13.78 16.47
CA ALA A 354 -15.06 12.41 16.66
C ALA A 354 -15.22 12.07 18.14
N ASP A 355 -14.32 12.58 18.99
CA ASP A 355 -14.37 12.41 20.45
C ASP A 355 -15.50 13.26 21.06
N SER A 356 -15.69 14.51 20.63
CA SER A 356 -16.84 15.34 21.02
C SER A 356 -18.18 14.79 20.51
N ALA A 357 -18.21 14.11 19.36
CA ALA A 357 -19.39 13.41 18.86
C ALA A 357 -19.69 12.14 19.68
N LYS A 358 -18.67 11.47 20.22
CA LYS A 358 -18.84 10.37 21.18
C LYS A 358 -19.29 10.88 22.55
N GLU A 359 -18.72 11.97 23.05
CA GLU A 359 -19.16 12.64 24.28
C GLU A 359 -20.58 13.20 24.15
N GLY A 360 -20.99 13.68 22.97
CA GLY A 360 -22.36 14.11 22.69
C GLY A 360 -23.38 12.94 22.66
N VAL A 361 -22.92 11.71 22.43
CA VAL A 361 -23.73 10.49 22.52
C VAL A 361 -23.68 9.88 23.93
N GLU A 362 -22.59 10.08 24.69
CA GLU A 362 -22.53 9.71 26.12
C GLU A 362 -23.25 10.71 27.05
N ASN A 363 -23.36 11.99 26.67
CA ASN A 363 -24.08 13.02 27.43
C ASN A 363 -25.62 12.93 27.34
N SER A 364 -26.19 12.01 26.56
CA SER A 364 -27.62 11.69 26.68
C SER A 364 -27.95 10.83 27.90
N TYR A 365 -26.93 10.37 28.64
CA TYR A 365 -27.09 9.72 29.95
C TYR A 365 -26.12 10.35 30.97
N GLU A 366 -26.45 11.55 31.44
CA GLU A 366 -25.78 12.22 32.56
C GLU A 366 -25.59 11.26 33.75
N ARG A 367 -24.37 10.77 33.95
CA ARG A 367 -23.96 10.14 35.20
C ARG A 367 -23.72 11.27 36.21
N LYS A 368 -24.80 11.81 36.80
CA LYS A 368 -24.73 12.70 37.96
C LYS A 368 -23.84 12.03 39.02
N THR A 369 -22.81 12.74 39.48
CA THR A 369 -21.87 12.18 40.46
C THR A 369 -22.63 11.83 41.73
N ILE A 370 -22.28 10.72 42.41
CA ILE A 370 -22.97 10.22 43.61
C ILE A 370 -23.16 11.33 44.68
N LYS A 371 -22.24 12.30 44.78
CA LYS A 371 -22.36 13.48 45.65
C LYS A 371 -23.52 14.43 45.27
N GLN A 372 -23.80 14.62 43.98
CA GLN A 372 -24.92 15.44 43.51
C GLN A 372 -26.27 14.72 43.63
N ILE A 373 -26.30 13.39 43.48
CA ILE A 373 -27.52 12.59 43.71
C ILE A 373 -27.88 12.57 45.21
N ALA A 374 -26.89 12.49 46.11
CA ALA A 374 -27.12 12.51 47.56
C ALA A 374 -27.69 13.84 48.08
N SER A 375 -27.36 14.98 47.44
CA SER A 375 -27.84 16.31 47.85
C SER A 375 -29.22 16.68 47.29
N ILE A 376 -29.75 15.93 46.32
CA ILE A 376 -31.02 16.26 45.64
C ILE A 376 -32.21 15.54 46.30
N ASN A 377 -32.00 14.43 47.02
CA ASN A 377 -33.09 13.71 47.70
C ASN A 377 -33.20 13.95 49.22
N THR A 378 -32.28 14.69 49.83
CA THR A 378 -32.39 15.06 51.26
C THR A 378 -33.24 16.31 51.53
N LYS A 379 -33.59 17.09 50.49
CA LYS A 379 -34.49 18.25 50.61
C LYS A 379 -35.97 17.98 50.27
N LYS A 380 -36.33 16.75 49.90
CA LYS A 380 -37.71 16.36 49.59
C LYS A 380 -38.26 15.20 50.44
N ILE A 381 -37.58 14.81 51.52
CA ILE A 381 -38.00 13.70 52.41
C ILE A 381 -38.04 14.13 53.91
N ALA A 382 -38.11 15.43 54.21
CA ALA A 382 -38.37 15.87 55.58
C ALA A 382 -39.39 17.02 55.57
N GLY A 383 -40.68 16.65 55.60
CA GLY A 383 -41.68 17.48 56.27
C GLY A 383 -41.46 17.43 57.79
N PRO A 384 -42.01 18.37 58.58
CA PRO A 384 -41.44 18.76 59.86
C PRO A 384 -41.49 17.70 60.98
N GLU A 385 -42.27 16.61 60.83
CA GLU A 385 -42.45 15.62 61.90
C GLU A 385 -42.67 14.21 61.31
N GLY A 386 -41.97 13.19 61.83
CA GLY A 386 -42.45 11.79 61.77
C GLY A 386 -41.62 10.75 61.00
N THR A 387 -40.73 10.06 61.74
CA THR A 387 -40.38 8.62 61.73
C THR A 387 -40.40 7.79 60.43
N GLY A 388 -39.23 7.28 60.03
CA GLY A 388 -39.11 6.29 58.97
C GLY A 388 -39.62 4.90 59.34
N LYS A 389 -40.35 4.25 58.41
CA LYS A 389 -40.39 2.78 58.25
C LYS A 389 -41.09 2.24 56.99
N GLU A 390 -41.50 3.06 56.04
CA GLU A 390 -42.23 2.59 54.86
C GLU A 390 -41.50 3.07 53.61
N ASP A 391 -40.84 2.15 52.87
CA ASP A 391 -40.53 2.27 51.43
C ASP A 391 -39.61 1.12 50.94
N PHE A 392 -39.90 -0.12 51.34
CA PHE A 392 -39.28 -1.33 50.75
C PHE A 392 -40.25 -2.15 49.88
N ASP A 393 -41.52 -1.73 49.79
CA ASP A 393 -42.58 -2.45 49.09
C ASP A 393 -42.73 -2.10 47.60
N SER A 394 -41.97 -1.13 47.08
CA SER A 394 -42.06 -0.73 45.66
C SER A 394 -41.19 -1.57 44.70
N LEU A 395 -40.35 -2.49 45.21
CA LEU A 395 -39.46 -3.34 44.40
C LEU A 395 -40.14 -4.56 43.75
N SER A 396 -41.40 -4.86 44.09
CA SER A 396 -42.18 -5.96 43.49
C SER A 396 -42.73 -5.65 42.10
N SER A 397 -42.58 -4.41 41.62
CA SER A 397 -43.19 -3.90 40.39
C SER A 397 -42.22 -3.74 39.20
N VAL A 398 -40.97 -4.21 39.33
CA VAL A 398 -39.94 -4.03 38.30
C VAL A 398 -40.06 -5.10 37.21
N ASP A 399 -40.41 -4.69 35.99
CA ASP A 399 -40.43 -5.55 34.80
C ASP A 399 -39.00 -5.85 34.31
N ILE A 400 -38.48 -7.01 34.73
CA ILE A 400 -37.10 -7.47 34.50
C ILE A 400 -36.78 -7.60 33.00
N SER A 401 -37.79 -7.80 32.15
CA SER A 401 -37.62 -7.99 30.71
C SER A 401 -37.10 -6.73 30.00
N LYS A 402 -37.34 -5.55 30.59
CA LYS A 402 -36.92 -4.23 30.06
C LYS A 402 -35.54 -3.79 30.55
N LEU A 403 -34.88 -4.58 31.39
CA LEU A 403 -33.55 -4.27 31.89
C LEU A 403 -32.46 -4.79 30.94
N GLY A 404 -31.49 -3.94 30.61
CA GLY A 404 -30.23 -4.38 29.99
C GLY A 404 -29.38 -5.21 30.97
N ASP A 405 -28.30 -5.83 30.48
CA ASP A 405 -27.51 -6.81 31.25
C ASP A 405 -26.96 -6.28 32.57
N ILE A 406 -26.58 -5.00 32.63
CA ILE A 406 -26.10 -4.35 33.86
C ILE A 406 -27.27 -4.14 34.84
N GLY A 407 -28.45 -3.78 34.35
CA GLY A 407 -29.66 -3.59 35.16
C GLY A 407 -30.16 -4.92 35.76
N LYS A 408 -30.10 -6.00 34.98
CA LYS A 408 -30.41 -7.36 35.49
C LYS A 408 -29.45 -7.77 36.60
N LYS A 409 -28.15 -7.52 36.44
CA LYS A 409 -27.13 -7.81 37.48
C LYS A 409 -27.35 -6.98 38.75
N ALA A 410 -27.65 -5.69 38.61
CA ALA A 410 -27.94 -4.82 39.76
C ALA A 410 -29.21 -5.25 40.51
N TYR A 411 -30.27 -5.64 39.79
CA TYR A 411 -31.50 -6.18 40.39
C TYR A 411 -31.21 -7.47 41.17
N MET A 412 -30.46 -8.41 40.59
CA MET A 412 -30.06 -9.65 41.27
C MET A 412 -29.24 -9.39 42.54
N VAL A 413 -28.31 -8.42 42.50
CA VAL A 413 -27.53 -8.02 43.69
C VAL A 413 -28.42 -7.41 44.76
N SER A 414 -29.40 -6.58 44.39
CA SER A 414 -30.34 -5.98 45.35
C SER A 414 -31.27 -7.01 46.01
N GLN A 415 -31.69 -8.05 45.27
CA GLN A 415 -32.49 -9.13 45.85
C GLN A 415 -31.65 -10.02 46.77
N TYR A 416 -30.40 -10.28 46.40
CA TYR A 416 -29.43 -10.98 47.26
C TYR A 416 -29.17 -10.20 48.56
N GLU A 417 -28.99 -8.88 48.48
CA GLU A 417 -28.86 -8.00 49.65
C GLU A 417 -30.16 -7.90 50.46
N LYS A 418 -31.34 -7.98 49.84
CA LYS A 418 -32.62 -8.06 50.58
C LYS A 418 -32.74 -9.35 51.39
N GLU A 419 -32.25 -10.46 50.84
CA GLU A 419 -32.28 -11.76 51.51
C GLU A 419 -31.14 -11.96 52.53
N HIS A 420 -29.98 -11.31 52.34
CA HIS A 420 -28.75 -11.57 53.11
C HIS A 420 -28.16 -10.33 53.84
N GLY A 421 -28.73 -9.14 53.63
CA GLY A 421 -28.14 -7.83 53.95
C GLY A 421 -28.05 -7.44 55.42
N ASN A 422 -28.39 -8.32 56.36
CA ASN A 422 -28.22 -8.03 57.78
C ASN A 422 -26.90 -8.58 58.38
N THR A 423 -25.88 -8.91 57.56
CA THR A 423 -24.65 -9.55 58.06
C THR A 423 -23.32 -8.91 57.68
N ARG A 424 -23.27 -7.65 57.23
CA ARG A 424 -21.98 -6.94 57.15
C ARG A 424 -22.05 -5.50 57.64
N GLY A 425 -22.22 -5.40 58.96
CA GLY A 425 -21.84 -4.22 59.75
C GLY A 425 -20.32 -4.00 59.73
N GLY A 426 -19.96 -2.74 59.91
CA GLY A 426 -18.62 -2.20 59.66
C GLY A 426 -17.50 -2.66 60.59
N LYS A 427 -16.29 -2.26 60.21
CA LYS A 427 -15.30 -1.60 61.08
C LYS A 427 -14.12 -1.12 60.22
N LYS A 428 -13.72 0.12 60.52
CA LYS A 428 -12.42 0.80 60.35
C LYS A 428 -11.48 0.37 59.23
#